data_AF-A0A165KGG1-F1
#
_entry.id   AF-A0A165KGG1-F1
#
_cell.length_a   1.000
_cell.length_b   1.000
_cell.length_c   1.000
_cell.angle_alpha   90.00
_cell.angle_beta   90.00
_cell.angle_gamma   90.00
#
_symmetry.space_group_name_H-M   'P 1'
#
loop_
_entity.id
_entity.type
_entity.pdbx_description
1 polymer ?
#
loop_
_entity_poly.entity_id
_entity_poly.type
_entity_poly.pdbx_seq_one_letter_code
_entity_poly.pdbx_strand_id
1 'polypeptide(L)'
;MSVDDPSSWVPNLTPAQFWVERSYFAGILIGAVAYGVHATLFFLTLTLLWARPRTNWKDYGWIAYITVMFVLSSMGNGGQFKFTEMTWIDDRDYPGGPGAYQLEQSAPSSTMCNIAYITNGWFQDALIIYRFWIIYNRNIYALIGGSILLLGEIVSSILLFIAITTGGKVLNSDISVKLLTAYFALSIALNISLTLVICLKLMFVRRKVGQLVASSAQYLSVSAMLIESAALYAVVGIIFLVPWVSQNPVQQLVLPTLVQLEGIAPILIIMRVAQGRAWAADTESRLNTSTLSFTKSSRGDTVALSSMASKGASTTRFKSSGWSHDEEEVGVKVDEDVLRVSE
;
A
#
# COMPACT_ATOMS: atom_id res chain seq x y z
N MET A 1 -11.45 41.31 -32.27
CA MET A 1 -12.12 40.02 -32.53
C MET A 1 -13.49 40.33 -33.12
N SER A 2 -13.82 39.72 -34.26
CA SER A 2 -15.14 39.86 -34.88
C SER A 2 -16.09 38.84 -34.25
N VAL A 3 -17.33 39.21 -33.93
CA VAL A 3 -18.34 38.27 -33.41
C VAL A 3 -18.89 37.37 -34.52
N ASP A 4 -18.73 37.77 -35.78
CA ASP A 4 -19.29 37.03 -36.92
C ASP A 4 -18.30 36.02 -37.53
N ASP A 5 -17.04 36.04 -37.09
CA ASP A 5 -15.99 35.14 -37.57
C ASP A 5 -15.36 34.37 -36.39
N PRO A 6 -15.75 33.10 -36.16
CA PRO A 6 -15.18 32.26 -35.11
C PRO A 6 -13.68 32.04 -35.21
N SER A 7 -13.10 32.16 -36.41
CA SER A 7 -11.65 32.03 -36.58
C SER A 7 -10.89 33.19 -35.95
N SER A 8 -11.54 34.34 -35.79
CA SER A 8 -10.96 35.52 -35.15
C SER A 8 -10.85 35.39 -33.62
N TRP A 9 -11.51 34.41 -33.00
CA TRP A 9 -11.42 34.12 -31.56
C TRP A 9 -10.28 33.18 -31.20
N VAL A 10 -9.73 32.47 -32.20
CA VAL A 10 -8.66 31.51 -32.00
C VAL A 10 -7.37 32.27 -31.72
N PRO A 11 -6.65 31.96 -30.62
CA PRO A 11 -5.35 32.57 -30.35
C PRO A 11 -4.40 32.36 -31.52
N ASN A 12 -3.63 33.39 -31.87
CA ASN A 12 -2.61 33.31 -32.92
C ASN A 12 -1.36 32.57 -32.38
N LEU A 13 -1.46 31.25 -32.25
CA LEU A 13 -0.43 30.35 -31.74
C LEU A 13 -0.03 29.33 -32.80
N THR A 14 1.23 28.91 -32.76
CA THR A 14 1.69 27.77 -33.56
C THR A 14 1.05 26.45 -33.08
N PRO A 15 0.93 25.42 -33.94
CA PRO A 15 0.40 24.12 -33.52
C PRO A 15 1.15 23.51 -32.33
N ALA A 16 2.46 23.75 -32.22
CA ALA A 16 3.27 23.28 -31.10
C ALA A 16 2.92 23.98 -29.78
N GLN A 17 2.71 25.29 -29.79
CA GLN A 17 2.27 26.05 -28.61
C GLN A 17 0.89 25.60 -28.14
N PHE A 18 -0.05 25.41 -29.06
CA PHE A 18 -1.36 24.83 -28.74
C PHE A 18 -1.24 23.46 -28.08
N TRP A 19 -0.35 22.61 -28.58
CA TRP A 19 -0.14 21.29 -27.99
C TRP A 19 0.39 21.38 -26.57
N VAL A 20 1.40 22.21 -26.31
CA VAL A 20 1.96 22.44 -24.98
C VAL A 20 0.87 22.92 -24.01
N GLU A 21 0.16 23.99 -24.36
CA GLU A 21 -0.92 24.56 -23.57
C GLU A 21 -2.03 23.55 -23.24
N ARG A 22 -2.51 22.81 -24.25
CA ARG A 22 -3.53 21.77 -24.06
C ARG A 22 -3.02 20.62 -23.20
N SER A 23 -1.77 20.20 -23.41
CA SER A 23 -1.16 19.09 -22.67
C SER A 23 -0.96 19.44 -21.20
N TYR A 24 -0.58 20.68 -20.89
CA TYR A 24 -0.49 21.16 -19.52
C TYR A 24 -1.87 21.17 -18.84
N PHE A 25 -2.87 21.79 -19.46
CA PHE A 25 -4.22 21.85 -18.90
C PHE A 25 -4.82 20.47 -18.70
N ALA A 26 -4.72 19.58 -19.69
CA ALA A 26 -5.18 18.21 -19.58
C ALA A 26 -4.43 17.43 -18.48
N GLY A 27 -3.12 17.64 -18.33
CA GLY A 27 -2.32 17.03 -17.27
C GLY A 27 -2.82 17.38 -15.87
N ILE A 28 -3.20 18.64 -15.65
CA ILE A 28 -3.75 19.09 -14.36
C ILE A 28 -5.10 18.42 -14.07
N LEU A 29 -5.96 18.27 -15.08
CA LEU A 29 -7.23 17.56 -14.92
C LEU A 29 -7.02 16.09 -14.56
N ILE A 30 -6.09 15.41 -15.23
CA ILE A 30 -5.74 14.01 -14.90
C ILE A 30 -5.15 13.93 -13.49
N GLY A 31 -4.28 14.87 -13.12
CA GLY A 31 -3.75 15.02 -11.77
C GLY A 31 -4.85 15.24 -10.71
N ALA A 32 -5.87 16.03 -11.02
CA ALA A 32 -7.02 16.27 -10.14
C ALA A 32 -7.83 14.99 -9.90
N VAL A 33 -8.00 14.16 -10.94
CA VAL A 33 -8.62 12.83 -10.79
C VAL A 33 -7.77 11.94 -9.87
N ALA A 34 -6.45 11.92 -10.06
CA ALA A 34 -5.55 11.18 -9.19
C ALA A 34 -5.59 11.70 -7.74
N TYR A 35 -5.71 13.01 -7.53
CA TYR A 35 -5.91 13.59 -6.20
C TYR A 35 -7.24 13.16 -5.56
N GLY A 36 -8.32 13.04 -6.34
CA GLY A 36 -9.59 12.46 -5.87
C GLY A 36 -9.44 11.01 -5.39
N VAL A 37 -8.66 10.19 -6.11
CA VAL A 37 -8.28 8.84 -5.66
C VAL A 37 -7.45 8.89 -4.37
N HIS A 38 -6.49 9.82 -4.28
CA HIS A 38 -5.69 10.00 -3.09
C HIS A 38 -6.55 10.36 -1.86
N ALA A 39 -7.49 11.30 -2.00
CA ALA A 39 -8.41 11.71 -0.95
C ALA A 39 -9.32 10.57 -0.48
N THR A 40 -9.90 9.82 -1.42
CA THR A 40 -10.74 8.66 -1.07
C THR A 40 -9.96 7.59 -0.32
N LEU A 41 -8.74 7.26 -0.78
CA LEU A 41 -7.87 6.31 -0.07
C LEU A 41 -7.46 6.82 1.32
N PHE A 42 -7.22 8.12 1.48
CA PHE A 42 -6.94 8.72 2.78
C PHE A 42 -8.11 8.51 3.76
N PHE A 43 -9.34 8.87 3.38
CA PHE A 43 -10.50 8.69 4.27
C PHE A 43 -10.79 7.22 4.59
N LEU A 44 -10.67 6.33 3.60
CA LEU A 44 -10.80 4.88 3.82
C LEU A 44 -9.74 4.35 4.78
N THR A 45 -8.49 4.77 4.60
CA THR A 45 -7.40 4.34 5.49
C THR A 45 -7.55 4.92 6.89
N LEU A 46 -7.99 6.17 7.01
CA LEU A 46 -8.24 6.84 8.27
C LEU A 46 -9.34 6.12 9.06
N THR A 47 -10.47 5.80 8.43
CA THR A 47 -11.57 5.06 9.09
C THR A 47 -11.11 3.66 9.55
N LEU A 48 -10.34 2.94 8.72
CA LEU A 48 -9.76 1.64 9.07
C LEU A 48 -8.76 1.71 10.23
N LEU A 49 -7.99 2.79 10.34
CA LEU A 49 -7.08 3.02 11.45
C LEU A 49 -7.83 3.47 12.72
N TRP A 50 -8.91 4.25 12.56
CA TRP A 50 -9.69 4.77 13.67
C TRP A 50 -10.57 3.72 14.35
N ALA A 51 -11.07 2.75 13.58
CA ALA A 51 -11.87 1.64 14.10
C ALA A 51 -11.08 0.67 15.01
N ARG A 52 -9.75 0.83 15.11
CA ARG A 52 -8.89 -0.09 15.87
C ARG A 52 -8.84 0.28 17.34
N PRO A 53 -8.78 -0.73 18.23
CA PRO A 53 -8.41 -0.50 19.62
C PRO A 53 -6.95 -0.02 19.65
N ARG A 54 -6.75 1.21 20.15
CA ARG A 54 -5.44 1.84 20.25
C ARG A 54 -4.72 1.25 21.46
N THR A 55 -3.74 0.38 21.20
CA THR A 55 -3.00 -0.31 22.25
C THR A 55 -1.60 0.25 22.42
N ASN A 56 -1.05 0.87 21.38
CA ASN A 56 0.31 1.41 21.39
C ASN A 56 0.35 2.86 20.85
N TRP A 57 1.27 3.67 21.36
CA TRP A 57 1.49 5.04 20.86
C TRP A 57 1.82 5.07 19.36
N LYS A 58 2.39 3.98 18.85
CA LYS A 58 2.70 3.79 17.42
C LYS A 58 1.45 3.81 16.52
N ASP A 59 0.27 3.48 17.04
CA ASP A 59 -0.98 3.51 16.27
C ASP A 59 -1.37 4.96 15.90
N TYR A 60 -1.08 5.91 16.80
CA TYR A 60 -1.24 7.34 16.51
C TYR A 60 -0.21 7.84 15.50
N GLY A 61 0.99 7.25 15.48
CA GLY A 61 2.03 7.58 14.51
C GLY A 61 1.59 7.36 13.06
N TRP A 62 0.87 6.27 12.78
CA TRP A 62 0.35 6.01 11.43
C TRP A 62 -0.75 6.99 11.01
N ILE A 63 -1.62 7.39 11.94
CA ILE A 63 -2.66 8.40 11.69
C ILE A 63 -2.01 9.76 11.40
N ALA A 64 -1.04 10.16 12.22
CA ALA A 64 -0.28 11.39 12.01
C ALA A 64 0.42 11.38 10.64
N TYR A 65 1.09 10.28 10.29
CA TYR A 65 1.78 10.13 9.01
C TYR A 65 0.83 10.32 7.82
N ILE A 66 -0.29 9.59 7.76
CA ILE A 66 -1.23 9.73 6.62
C ILE A 66 -1.87 11.12 6.55
N THR A 67 -2.05 11.77 7.71
CA THR A 67 -2.62 13.12 7.78
C THR A 67 -1.65 14.16 7.25
N VAL A 68 -0.36 14.08 7.64
CA VAL A 68 0.69 14.97 7.12
C VAL A 68 0.82 14.83 5.60
N MET A 69 0.90 13.59 5.10
CA MET A 69 0.91 13.30 3.66
C MET A 69 -0.28 13.92 2.92
N PHE A 70 -1.48 13.72 3.46
CA PHE A 70 -2.71 14.25 2.85
C PHE A 70 -2.74 15.78 2.86
N VAL A 71 -2.32 16.43 3.94
CA VAL A 71 -2.24 17.89 4.04
C VAL A 71 -1.23 18.44 3.04
N LEU A 72 -0.03 17.86 2.94
CA LEU A 72 0.98 18.28 1.97
C LEU A 72 0.47 18.13 0.53
N SER A 73 -0.13 16.99 0.19
CA SER A 73 -0.74 16.78 -1.13
C SER A 73 -1.89 17.78 -1.39
N SER A 74 -2.72 18.07 -0.39
CA SER A 74 -3.82 19.05 -0.51
C SER A 74 -3.30 20.47 -0.77
N MET A 75 -2.25 20.87 -0.06
CA MET A 75 -1.58 22.18 -0.26
C MET A 75 -0.97 22.27 -1.66
N GLY A 76 -0.30 21.21 -2.11
CA GLY A 76 0.28 21.13 -3.45
C GLY A 76 -0.79 21.25 -4.55
N ASN A 77 -1.91 20.54 -4.42
CA ASN A 77 -3.00 20.59 -5.39
C ASN A 77 -3.73 21.93 -5.36
N GLY A 78 -4.03 22.47 -4.16
CA GLY A 78 -4.70 23.75 -4.00
C GLY A 78 -3.91 24.90 -4.66
N GLY A 79 -2.59 24.91 -4.48
CA GLY A 79 -1.74 25.89 -5.15
C GLY A 79 -1.67 25.68 -6.67
N GLN A 80 -1.63 24.44 -7.16
CA GLN A 80 -1.69 24.17 -8.60
C GLN A 80 -3.01 24.62 -9.23
N PHE A 81 -4.14 24.39 -8.56
CA PHE A 81 -5.44 24.86 -9.03
C PHE A 81 -5.51 26.38 -9.04
N LYS A 82 -5.00 27.06 -7.99
CA LYS A 82 -4.97 28.52 -8.00
C LYS A 82 -4.06 29.06 -9.11
N PHE A 83 -2.90 28.43 -9.34
CA PHE A 83 -2.02 28.82 -10.45
C PHE A 83 -2.66 28.61 -11.82
N THR A 84 -3.44 27.53 -11.98
CA THR A 84 -4.22 27.27 -13.19
C THR A 84 -5.30 28.33 -13.40
N GLU A 85 -6.03 28.69 -12.34
CA GLU A 85 -7.03 29.77 -12.38
C GLU A 85 -6.37 31.09 -12.79
N MET A 86 -5.23 31.46 -12.21
CA MET A 86 -4.54 32.70 -12.58
C MET A 86 -4.09 32.66 -14.05
N THR A 87 -3.54 31.54 -14.51
CA THR A 87 -3.03 31.39 -15.89
C THR A 87 -4.13 31.50 -16.95
N TRP A 88 -5.28 30.89 -16.71
CA TRP A 88 -6.33 30.72 -17.73
C TRP A 88 -7.51 31.67 -17.57
N ILE A 89 -7.70 32.25 -16.38
CA ILE A 89 -8.86 33.10 -16.03
C ILE A 89 -8.39 34.51 -15.67
N ASP A 90 -7.62 34.68 -14.60
CA ASP A 90 -7.31 36.02 -14.05
C ASP A 90 -6.36 36.82 -14.97
N ASP A 91 -5.27 36.19 -15.41
CA ASP A 91 -4.16 36.81 -16.15
C ASP A 91 -4.05 36.30 -17.59
N ARG A 92 -5.17 35.86 -18.17
CA ARG A 92 -5.21 35.26 -19.52
C ARG A 92 -4.60 36.16 -20.60
N ASP A 93 -4.76 37.47 -20.47
CA ASP A 93 -4.28 38.47 -21.43
C ASP A 93 -2.84 38.94 -21.15
N TYR A 94 -2.07 38.19 -20.35
CA TYR A 94 -0.65 38.45 -20.13
C TYR A 94 0.10 38.59 -21.46
N PRO A 95 1.14 39.46 -21.56
CA PRO A 95 1.93 39.58 -22.78
C PRO A 95 2.51 38.22 -23.22
N GLY A 96 2.07 37.71 -24.37
CA GLY A 96 2.44 36.37 -24.86
C GLY A 96 1.45 35.25 -24.51
N GLY A 97 0.35 35.58 -23.81
CA GLY A 97 -0.76 34.70 -23.48
C GLY A 97 -0.50 33.79 -22.28
N PRO A 98 -1.43 32.84 -22.01
CA PRO A 98 -1.36 31.92 -20.88
C PRO A 98 -0.07 31.09 -20.85
N GLY A 99 0.43 30.62 -22.00
CA GLY A 99 1.69 29.87 -22.07
C GLY A 99 2.91 30.69 -21.62
N ALA A 100 2.96 31.99 -21.93
CA ALA A 100 4.03 32.88 -21.46
C ALA A 100 3.92 33.18 -19.97
N TYR A 101 2.70 33.46 -19.48
CA TYR A 101 2.44 33.61 -18.05
C TYR A 101 2.89 32.39 -17.26
N GLN A 102 2.56 31.20 -17.75
CA GLN A 102 2.93 29.95 -17.12
C GLN A 102 4.46 29.81 -16.99
N LEU A 103 5.22 30.16 -18.02
CA LEU A 103 6.68 30.06 -18.01
C LEU A 103 7.29 31.08 -17.05
N GLU A 104 6.86 32.35 -17.13
CA GLU A 104 7.48 33.48 -16.46
C GLU A 104 7.03 33.66 -15.01
N GLN A 105 5.75 33.40 -14.72
CA GLN A 105 5.14 33.57 -13.40
C GLN A 105 5.03 32.27 -12.62
N SER A 106 5.62 31.18 -13.11
CA SER A 106 5.69 29.93 -12.37
C SER A 106 6.33 30.13 -10.98
N ALA A 107 7.38 30.94 -10.83
CA ALA A 107 8.20 30.94 -9.61
C ALA A 107 7.43 31.17 -8.28
N PRO A 108 6.63 32.24 -8.07
CA PRO A 108 6.08 32.53 -6.73
C PRO A 108 4.97 31.56 -6.32
N SER A 109 4.00 31.32 -7.20
CA SER A 109 2.83 30.48 -6.94
C SER A 109 3.16 28.98 -7.03
N SER A 110 4.12 28.59 -7.87
CA SER A 110 4.59 27.20 -7.91
C SER A 110 5.52 26.85 -6.75
N THR A 111 6.18 27.81 -6.09
CA THR A 111 7.15 27.50 -5.02
C THR A 111 6.49 26.73 -3.88
N MET A 112 5.34 27.20 -3.37
CA MET A 112 4.62 26.47 -2.31
C MET A 112 4.17 25.09 -2.77
N CYS A 113 3.70 24.97 -4.02
CA CYS A 113 3.26 23.70 -4.59
C CYS A 113 4.41 22.69 -4.68
N ASN A 114 5.53 23.12 -5.26
CA ASN A 114 6.73 22.32 -5.46
C ASN A 114 7.31 21.88 -4.12
N ILE A 115 7.34 22.76 -3.12
CA ILE A 115 7.78 22.41 -1.76
C ILE A 115 6.88 21.33 -1.18
N ALA A 116 5.56 21.52 -1.23
CA ALA A 116 4.62 20.56 -0.65
C ALA A 116 4.72 19.18 -1.31
N TYR A 117 4.83 19.13 -2.64
CA TYR A 117 4.95 17.90 -3.39
C TYR A 117 6.27 17.18 -3.19
N ILE A 118 7.40 17.89 -3.29
CA ILE A 118 8.72 17.28 -3.07
C ILE A 118 8.87 16.80 -1.63
N THR A 119 8.36 17.55 -0.66
CA THR A 119 8.34 17.11 0.75
C THR A 119 7.53 15.84 0.91
N ASN A 120 6.38 15.72 0.22
CA ASN A 120 5.56 14.51 0.20
C ASN A 120 6.33 13.30 -0.37
N GLY A 121 7.13 13.50 -1.44
CA GLY A 121 8.07 12.51 -1.97
C GLY A 121 9.09 12.03 -0.94
N TRP A 122 9.67 12.93 -0.14
CA TRP A 122 10.61 12.54 0.93
C TRP A 122 9.97 11.59 1.96
N PHE A 123 8.71 11.82 2.32
CA PHE A 123 7.98 10.94 3.24
C PHE A 123 7.71 9.57 2.61
N GLN A 124 7.37 9.52 1.32
CA GLN A 124 7.20 8.27 0.58
C GLN A 124 8.50 7.43 0.60
N ASP A 125 9.62 8.03 0.24
CA ASP A 125 10.89 7.32 0.13
C ASP A 125 11.43 6.93 1.52
N ALA A 126 11.22 7.78 2.53
CA ALA A 126 11.48 7.42 3.93
C ALA A 126 10.66 6.20 4.39
N LEU A 127 9.39 6.07 3.98
CA LEU A 127 8.57 4.91 4.31
C LEU A 127 9.11 3.63 3.68
N ILE A 128 9.57 3.69 2.43
CA ILE A 128 10.16 2.52 1.74
C ILE A 128 11.45 2.09 2.46
N ILE A 129 12.31 3.04 2.84
CA ILE A 129 13.53 2.76 3.62
C ILE A 129 13.19 2.14 4.98
N TYR A 130 12.21 2.69 5.70
CA TYR A 130 11.75 2.16 6.97
C TYR A 130 11.30 0.69 6.85
N ARG A 131 10.54 0.37 5.78
CA ARG A 131 10.10 -1.00 5.51
C ARG A 131 11.27 -1.91 5.15
N PHE A 132 12.20 -1.42 4.32
CA PHE A 132 13.41 -2.15 3.97
C PHE A 132 14.22 -2.54 5.22
N TRP A 133 14.41 -1.58 6.14
CA TRP A 133 15.10 -1.80 7.41
C TRP A 133 14.42 -2.86 8.29
N ILE A 134 13.08 -2.83 8.42
CA ILE A 134 12.35 -3.85 9.18
C ILE A 134 12.49 -5.24 8.56
N ILE A 135 12.33 -5.36 7.23
CA ILE A 135 12.42 -6.64 6.52
C ILE A 135 13.87 -7.19 6.55
N TYR A 136 14.85 -6.31 6.67
CA TYR A 136 16.23 -6.67 6.92
C TYR A 136 16.60 -6.91 8.39
N ASN A 137 15.60 -7.23 9.23
CA ASN A 137 15.80 -7.53 10.64
C ASN A 137 16.59 -6.43 11.36
N ARG A 138 16.29 -5.17 11.03
CA ARG A 138 16.93 -3.96 11.56
C ARG A 138 18.43 -3.85 11.25
N ASN A 139 18.90 -4.48 10.16
CA ASN A 139 20.28 -4.32 9.71
C ASN A 139 20.60 -2.85 9.34
N ILE A 140 21.62 -2.29 9.99
CA ILE A 140 22.03 -0.88 9.83
C ILE A 140 22.53 -0.60 8.41
N TYR A 141 23.17 -1.57 7.71
CA TYR A 141 23.67 -1.34 6.35
C TYR A 141 22.54 -1.07 5.35
N ALA A 142 21.39 -1.72 5.53
CA ALA A 142 20.19 -1.48 4.72
C ALA A 142 19.66 -0.06 4.91
N LEU A 143 19.73 0.46 6.14
CA LEU A 143 19.36 1.82 6.47
C LEU A 143 20.34 2.83 5.86
N ILE A 144 21.65 2.58 5.97
CA ILE A 144 22.69 3.48 5.43
C ILE A 144 22.54 3.65 3.92
N GLY A 145 22.40 2.55 3.17
CA GLY A 145 22.29 2.62 1.70
C GLY A 145 21.10 3.44 1.22
N GLY A 146 19.91 3.20 1.80
CA GLY A 146 18.71 3.97 1.47
C GLY A 146 18.81 5.43 1.93
N SER A 147 19.41 5.67 3.10
CA SER A 147 19.56 7.03 3.65
C SER A 147 20.50 7.89 2.82
N ILE A 148 21.56 7.32 2.23
CA ILE A 148 22.46 8.07 1.34
C ILE A 148 21.72 8.58 0.10
N LEU A 149 20.87 7.74 -0.51
CA LEU A 149 20.07 8.14 -1.67
C LEU A 149 19.04 9.22 -1.29
N LEU A 150 18.33 9.04 -0.18
CA LEU A 150 17.38 10.03 0.34
C LEU A 150 18.06 11.37 0.68
N LEU A 151 19.28 11.34 1.26
CA LEU A 151 20.04 12.56 1.51
C LEU A 151 20.42 13.27 0.21
N GLY A 152 20.82 12.51 -0.84
CA GLY A 152 21.08 13.07 -2.16
C GLY A 152 19.85 13.73 -2.78
N GLU A 153 18.68 13.11 -2.61
CA GLU A 153 17.39 13.65 -3.04
C GLU A 153 17.03 14.94 -2.28
N ILE A 154 17.14 14.94 -0.95
CA ILE A 154 16.88 16.12 -0.10
C ILE A 154 17.82 17.27 -0.48
N VAL A 155 19.12 17.00 -0.65
CA VAL A 155 20.10 18.02 -1.05
C VAL A 155 19.77 18.59 -2.43
N SER A 156 19.46 17.72 -3.40
CA SER A 156 19.09 18.15 -4.76
C SER A 156 17.83 19.02 -4.75
N SER A 157 16.85 18.64 -3.93
CA SER A 157 15.59 19.35 -3.74
C SER A 157 15.77 20.72 -3.07
N ILE A 158 16.61 20.82 -2.04
CA ILE A 158 16.90 22.09 -1.37
C ILE A 158 17.60 23.05 -2.34
N LEU A 159 18.57 22.56 -3.11
CA LEU A 159 19.24 23.35 -4.14
C LEU A 159 18.25 23.83 -5.21
N LEU A 160 17.29 22.97 -5.60
CA LEU A 160 16.22 23.34 -6.52
C LEU A 160 15.35 24.46 -5.95
N PHE A 161 14.94 24.38 -4.67
CA PHE A 161 14.16 25.45 -4.03
C PHE A 161 14.92 26.77 -4.01
N ILE A 162 16.23 26.76 -3.73
CA ILE A 162 17.07 27.96 -3.79
C ILE A 162 17.08 28.52 -5.22
N ALA A 163 17.21 27.67 -6.23
CA ALA A 163 17.23 28.09 -7.62
C ALA A 163 15.91 28.74 -8.07
N ILE A 164 14.77 28.14 -7.70
CA ILE A 164 13.42 28.64 -8.02
C ILE A 164 13.15 29.97 -7.28
N THR A 165 13.41 30.02 -5.97
CA THR A 165 13.11 31.22 -5.15
C THR A 165 13.99 32.42 -5.49
N THR A 166 15.21 32.19 -5.98
CA THR A 166 16.11 33.27 -6.40
C THR A 166 15.91 33.69 -7.86
N GLY A 167 14.97 33.06 -8.59
CA GLY A 167 14.68 33.37 -9.99
C GLY A 167 15.89 33.19 -10.90
N GLY A 168 16.71 32.17 -10.65
CA GLY A 168 17.90 31.89 -11.44
C GLY A 168 19.14 32.76 -11.14
N LYS A 169 19.03 33.73 -10.21
CA LYS A 169 20.12 34.69 -9.90
C LYS A 169 21.31 34.06 -9.18
N VAL A 170 21.07 33.03 -8.37
CA VAL A 170 22.11 32.33 -7.60
C VAL A 170 22.52 31.02 -8.30
N LEU A 171 21.54 30.31 -8.86
CA LEU A 171 21.76 29.06 -9.58
C LEU A 171 21.07 29.17 -10.95
N ASN A 172 21.82 28.97 -12.03
CA ASN A 172 21.30 29.09 -13.39
C ASN A 172 20.06 28.20 -13.62
N SER A 173 19.17 28.61 -14.53
CA SER A 173 17.97 27.86 -14.93
C SER A 173 18.30 26.43 -15.39
N ASP A 174 19.40 26.24 -16.12
CA ASP A 174 19.89 24.93 -16.56
C ASP A 174 20.22 23.99 -15.40
N ILE A 175 20.72 24.54 -14.29
CA ILE A 175 21.04 23.78 -13.08
C ILE A 175 19.74 23.32 -12.42
N SER A 176 18.70 24.16 -12.41
CA SER A 176 17.38 23.81 -11.87
C SER A 176 16.78 22.59 -12.58
N VAL A 177 16.86 22.56 -13.91
CA VAL A 177 16.38 21.42 -14.72
C VAL A 177 17.15 20.15 -14.36
N LYS A 178 18.48 20.23 -14.23
CA LYS A 178 19.32 19.09 -13.85
C LYS A 178 19.03 18.60 -12.43
N LEU A 179 18.81 19.51 -11.47
CA LEU A 179 18.46 19.18 -10.09
C LEU A 179 17.09 18.50 -9.99
N LEU A 180 16.09 18.98 -10.73
CA LEU A 180 14.78 18.34 -10.80
C LEU A 180 14.86 16.97 -11.45
N THR A 181 15.67 16.82 -12.50
CA THR A 181 15.93 15.52 -13.14
C THR A 181 16.59 14.55 -12.16
N ALA A 182 17.58 15.03 -11.38
CA ALA A 182 18.26 14.23 -10.37
C ALA A 182 17.31 13.79 -9.25
N TYR A 183 16.43 14.67 -8.78
CA TYR A 183 15.38 14.35 -7.81
C TYR A 183 14.52 13.17 -8.28
N PHE A 184 13.89 13.30 -9.45
CA PHE A 184 13.00 12.24 -9.96
C PHE A 184 13.76 10.94 -10.26
N ALA A 185 14.96 11.03 -10.85
CA ALA A 185 15.78 9.86 -11.14
C ALA A 185 16.19 9.11 -9.87
N LEU A 186 16.60 9.83 -8.82
CA LEU A 186 16.98 9.23 -7.53
C LEU A 186 15.78 8.59 -6.85
N SER A 187 14.64 9.29 -6.77
CA SER A 187 13.42 8.75 -6.13
C SER A 187 12.91 7.50 -6.86
N ILE A 188 12.79 7.55 -8.19
CA ILE A 188 12.36 6.38 -8.99
C ILE A 188 13.35 5.22 -8.84
N ALA A 189 14.66 5.49 -8.90
CA ALA A 189 15.68 4.45 -8.73
C ALA A 189 15.66 3.84 -7.32
N LEU A 190 15.49 4.65 -6.28
CA LEU A 190 15.35 4.21 -4.89
C LEU A 190 14.13 3.30 -4.76
N ASN A 191 12.97 3.74 -5.24
CA ASN A 191 11.73 2.99 -5.16
C ASN A 191 11.84 1.62 -5.87
N ILE A 192 12.35 1.60 -7.09
CA ILE A 192 12.54 0.36 -7.88
C ILE A 192 13.55 -0.57 -7.20
N SER A 193 14.73 -0.05 -6.84
CA SER A 193 15.82 -0.85 -6.28
C SER A 193 15.46 -1.45 -4.93
N LEU A 194 14.94 -0.66 -3.98
CA LEU A 194 14.55 -1.15 -2.67
C LEU A 194 13.40 -2.13 -2.78
N THR A 195 12.38 -1.85 -3.61
CA THR A 195 11.26 -2.78 -3.77
C THR A 195 11.71 -4.10 -4.37
N LEU A 196 12.58 -4.10 -5.39
CA LEU A 196 13.10 -5.32 -5.98
C LEU A 196 13.84 -6.17 -4.95
N VAL A 197 14.74 -5.56 -4.16
CA VAL A 197 15.49 -6.26 -3.11
C VAL A 197 14.56 -6.81 -2.03
N ILE A 198 13.56 -6.03 -1.61
CA ILE A 198 12.54 -6.48 -0.65
C ILE A 198 11.81 -7.72 -1.20
N CYS A 199 11.33 -7.67 -2.45
CA CYS A 199 10.57 -8.75 -3.07
C CYS A 199 11.41 -10.03 -3.22
N LEU A 200 12.64 -9.89 -3.73
CA LEU A 200 13.56 -11.01 -3.86
C LEU A 200 13.82 -11.68 -2.50
N LYS A 201 14.08 -10.89 -1.45
CA LYS A 201 14.30 -11.44 -0.12
C LYS A 201 13.07 -12.17 0.42
N LEU A 202 11.87 -11.60 0.30
CA LEU A 202 10.64 -12.27 0.74
C LEU A 202 10.45 -13.60 -0.01
N MET A 203 10.76 -13.65 -1.30
CA MET A 203 10.73 -14.90 -2.08
C MET A 203 11.78 -15.91 -1.60
N PHE A 204 13.00 -15.48 -1.28
CA PHE A 204 14.05 -16.37 -0.73
C PHE A 204 13.69 -16.92 0.64
N VAL A 205 13.22 -16.07 1.56
CA VAL A 205 12.77 -16.50 2.89
C VAL A 205 11.63 -17.51 2.75
N ARG A 206 10.66 -17.24 1.87
CA ARG A 206 9.59 -18.21 1.55
C ARG A 206 10.15 -19.52 1.05
N ARG A 207 11.09 -19.54 0.10
CA ARG A 207 11.67 -20.79 -0.42
C ARG A 207 12.35 -21.61 0.68
N LYS A 208 12.97 -20.95 1.66
CA LYS A 208 13.60 -21.62 2.82
C LYS A 208 12.60 -22.09 3.88
N VAL A 209 11.51 -21.36 4.10
CA VAL A 209 10.47 -21.67 5.11
C VAL A 209 9.33 -22.54 4.54
N GLY A 210 9.26 -22.66 3.21
CA GLY A 210 8.16 -23.19 2.42
C GLY A 210 7.85 -24.68 2.55
N GLN A 211 8.35 -25.35 3.58
CA GLN A 211 8.00 -26.75 3.87
C GLN A 211 7.23 -26.95 5.18
N LEU A 212 7.06 -25.93 6.05
CA LEU A 212 6.62 -26.20 7.43
C LEU A 212 5.45 -25.37 8.01
N VAL A 213 4.96 -24.26 7.41
CA VAL A 213 3.95 -23.41 8.11
C VAL A 213 2.94 -22.72 7.18
N ALA A 214 1.68 -22.63 7.62
CA ALA A 214 0.56 -21.85 7.07
C ALA A 214 0.80 -20.32 6.94
N SER A 215 1.96 -19.82 7.38
CA SER A 215 2.36 -18.40 7.33
C SER A 215 2.74 -17.92 5.91
N SER A 216 2.81 -18.82 4.93
CA SER A 216 3.17 -18.52 3.54
C SER A 216 2.23 -17.53 2.85
N ALA A 217 0.94 -17.50 3.20
CA ALA A 217 -0.05 -16.58 2.65
C ALA A 217 0.19 -15.12 3.06
N GLN A 218 0.66 -14.88 4.29
CA GLN A 218 0.93 -13.53 4.78
C GLN A 218 2.12 -12.88 4.05
N TYR A 219 3.17 -13.65 3.76
CA TYR A 219 4.31 -13.17 2.96
C TYR A 219 3.90 -12.88 1.50
N LEU A 220 3.02 -13.70 0.90
CA LEU A 220 2.50 -13.45 -0.44
C LEU A 220 1.67 -12.17 -0.50
N SER A 221 0.79 -11.95 0.48
CA SER A 221 -0.02 -10.73 0.56
C SER A 221 0.85 -9.48 0.71
N VAL A 222 1.87 -9.52 1.58
CA VAL A 222 2.79 -8.39 1.79
C VAL A 222 3.66 -8.12 0.57
N SER A 223 4.20 -9.16 -0.09
CA SER A 223 4.98 -9.00 -1.33
C SER A 223 4.13 -8.49 -2.49
N ALA A 224 2.94 -9.04 -2.71
CA ALA A 224 2.06 -8.63 -3.80
C ALA A 224 1.65 -7.16 -3.64
N MET A 225 1.26 -6.78 -2.43
CA MET A 225 0.96 -5.41 -2.06
C MET A 225 2.12 -4.44 -2.33
N LEU A 226 3.35 -4.83 -1.97
CA LEU A 226 4.55 -4.05 -2.25
C LEU A 226 4.76 -3.86 -3.74
N ILE A 227 4.67 -4.93 -4.52
CA ILE A 227 4.83 -4.92 -5.97
C ILE A 227 3.74 -4.07 -6.62
N GLU A 228 2.48 -4.21 -6.23
CA GLU A 228 1.37 -3.42 -6.77
C GLU A 228 1.60 -1.92 -6.58
N SER A 229 1.93 -1.49 -5.35
CA SER A 229 2.15 -0.07 -5.03
C SER A 229 3.42 0.51 -5.67
N ALA A 230 4.51 -0.26 -5.74
CA ALA A 230 5.77 0.20 -6.32
C ALA A 230 5.75 0.18 -7.85
N ALA A 231 5.11 -0.82 -8.47
CA ALA A 231 4.96 -0.89 -9.91
C ALA A 231 4.16 0.32 -10.42
N LEU A 232 3.13 0.73 -9.69
CA LEU A 232 2.32 1.89 -10.03
C LEU A 232 3.14 3.19 -10.08
N TYR A 233 3.98 3.45 -9.06
CA TYR A 233 4.88 4.61 -9.09
C TYR A 233 5.98 4.47 -10.15
N ALA A 234 6.63 3.30 -10.23
CA ALA A 234 7.74 3.08 -11.15
C ALA A 234 7.34 3.19 -12.63
N VAL A 235 6.20 2.60 -13.01
CA VAL A 235 5.70 2.64 -14.40
C VAL A 235 5.39 4.08 -14.81
N VAL A 236 4.66 4.82 -13.98
CA VAL A 236 4.31 6.21 -14.29
C VAL A 236 5.54 7.11 -14.23
N GLY A 237 6.48 6.84 -13.33
CA GLY A 237 7.78 7.51 -13.25
C GLY A 237 8.59 7.35 -14.54
N ILE A 238 8.65 6.14 -15.11
CA ILE A 238 9.32 5.89 -16.40
C ILE A 238 8.58 6.60 -17.55
N ILE A 239 7.24 6.55 -17.56
CA ILE A 239 6.40 7.24 -18.56
C ILE A 239 6.58 8.77 -18.48
N PHE A 240 6.97 9.32 -17.33
CA PHE A 240 7.34 10.73 -17.18
C PHE A 240 8.79 10.99 -17.60
N LEU A 241 9.74 10.19 -17.11
CA LEU A 241 11.18 10.46 -17.23
C LEU A 241 11.66 10.37 -18.69
N VAL A 242 11.11 9.44 -19.49
CA VAL A 242 11.48 9.28 -20.91
C VAL A 242 11.10 10.51 -21.74
N PRO A 243 9.84 11.00 -21.74
CA PRO A 243 9.47 12.28 -22.33
C PRO A 243 10.26 13.46 -21.78
N TRP A 244 10.56 13.47 -20.48
CA TRP A 244 11.30 14.55 -19.84
C TRP A 244 12.71 14.73 -20.41
N VAL A 245 13.47 13.64 -20.48
CA VAL A 245 14.82 13.67 -21.06
C VAL A 245 14.77 13.94 -22.56
N SER A 246 13.71 13.51 -23.24
CA SER A 246 13.50 13.74 -24.67
C SER A 246 12.92 15.13 -25.00
N GLN A 247 12.71 15.99 -23.98
CA GLN A 247 12.09 17.31 -24.12
C GLN A 247 10.73 17.27 -24.84
N ASN A 248 9.95 16.20 -24.59
CA ASN A 248 8.66 15.99 -25.22
C ASN A 248 7.54 16.55 -24.32
N PRO A 249 6.59 17.34 -24.87
CA PRO A 249 5.49 17.95 -24.11
C PRO A 249 4.59 16.94 -23.39
N VAL A 250 4.62 15.65 -23.76
CA VAL A 250 3.93 14.57 -23.03
C VAL A 250 4.29 14.54 -21.54
N GLN A 251 5.48 15.02 -21.15
CA GLN A 251 5.87 15.15 -19.74
C GLN A 251 4.84 15.93 -18.90
N GLN A 252 4.19 16.94 -19.49
CA GLN A 252 3.24 17.82 -18.80
C GLN A 252 1.92 17.10 -18.49
N LEU A 253 1.55 16.10 -19.28
CA LEU A 253 0.38 15.26 -19.02
C LEU A 253 0.59 14.35 -17.81
N VAL A 254 1.82 13.86 -17.63
CA VAL A 254 2.13 12.78 -16.69
C VAL A 254 2.56 13.32 -15.34
N LEU A 255 3.28 14.44 -15.30
CA LEU A 255 3.88 15.01 -14.09
C LEU A 255 2.87 15.22 -12.94
N PRO A 256 1.69 15.86 -13.14
CA PRO A 256 0.74 16.05 -12.05
C PRO A 256 0.25 14.71 -11.47
N THR A 257 0.11 13.70 -12.31
CA THR A 257 -0.29 12.35 -11.89
C THR A 257 0.81 11.69 -11.09
N LEU A 258 2.06 11.70 -11.59
CA LEU A 258 3.22 11.10 -10.92
C LEU A 258 3.34 11.59 -9.48
N VAL A 259 3.22 12.91 -9.30
CA VAL A 259 3.31 13.56 -7.99
C VAL A 259 2.18 13.11 -7.03
N GLN A 260 0.96 12.83 -7.53
CA GLN A 260 -0.07 12.22 -6.69
C GLN A 260 0.24 10.77 -6.31
N LEU A 261 0.89 10.02 -7.20
CA LEU A 261 1.25 8.63 -6.93
C LEU A 261 2.28 8.51 -5.81
N GLU A 262 3.10 9.55 -5.62
CA GLU A 262 4.00 9.65 -4.47
C GLU A 262 3.24 9.59 -3.13
N GLY A 263 2.04 10.19 -3.08
CA GLY A 263 1.15 10.11 -1.92
C GLY A 263 0.32 8.81 -1.85
N ILE A 264 -0.18 8.35 -2.99
CA ILE A 264 -1.07 7.19 -3.07
C ILE A 264 -0.35 5.90 -2.65
N ALA A 265 0.89 5.68 -3.10
CA ALA A 265 1.60 4.44 -2.84
C ALA A 265 1.79 4.15 -1.34
N PRO A 266 2.29 5.09 -0.50
CA PRO A 266 2.33 4.96 0.95
C PRO A 266 0.97 4.66 1.60
N ILE A 267 -0.10 5.30 1.14
CA ILE A 267 -1.44 5.11 1.71
C ILE A 267 -1.99 3.72 1.36
N LEU A 268 -1.84 3.27 0.11
CA LEU A 268 -2.19 1.89 -0.27
C LEU A 268 -1.43 0.87 0.58
N ILE A 269 -0.17 1.18 0.88
CA ILE A 269 0.65 0.35 1.74
C ILE A 269 0.04 0.27 3.17
N ILE A 270 -0.28 1.41 3.77
CA ILE A 270 -0.80 1.45 5.14
C ILE A 270 -2.20 0.82 5.19
N MET A 271 -3.05 1.11 4.21
CA MET A 271 -4.41 0.58 4.09
C MET A 271 -4.43 -0.95 4.06
N ARG A 272 -3.57 -1.58 3.26
CA ARG A 272 -3.52 -3.04 3.14
C ARG A 272 -2.99 -3.70 4.41
N VAL A 273 -1.98 -3.13 5.07
CA VAL A 273 -1.52 -3.60 6.39
C VAL A 273 -2.63 -3.45 7.42
N ALA A 274 -3.42 -2.38 7.32
CA ALA A 274 -4.57 -2.22 8.16
C ALA A 274 -5.59 -3.36 7.91
N GLN A 275 -6.07 -3.53 6.69
CA GLN A 275 -7.02 -4.59 6.35
C GLN A 275 -6.55 -6.00 6.76
N GLY A 276 -5.29 -6.35 6.49
CA GLY A 276 -4.73 -7.66 6.84
C GLY A 276 -4.74 -7.96 8.34
N ARG A 277 -4.48 -6.95 9.19
CA ARG A 277 -4.57 -7.10 10.65
C ARG A 277 -6.02 -7.19 11.14
N ALA A 278 -6.94 -6.43 10.52
CA ALA A 278 -8.35 -6.48 10.85
C ALA A 278 -8.93 -7.88 10.57
N TRP A 279 -8.56 -8.47 9.44
CA TRP A 279 -8.93 -9.85 9.09
C TRP A 279 -8.39 -10.89 10.09
N ALA A 280 -7.12 -10.74 10.51
CA ALA A 280 -6.53 -11.65 11.49
C ALA A 280 -7.26 -11.57 12.85
N ALA A 281 -7.58 -10.37 13.32
CA ALA A 281 -8.31 -10.17 14.58
C ALA A 281 -9.75 -10.73 14.54
N ASP A 282 -10.46 -10.58 13.41
CA ASP A 282 -11.80 -11.17 13.22
C ASP A 282 -11.74 -12.71 13.15
N THR A 283 -10.71 -13.25 12.50
CA THR A 283 -10.52 -14.70 12.44
C THR A 283 -10.25 -15.28 13.82
N GLU A 284 -9.38 -14.65 14.63
CA GLU A 284 -9.11 -15.05 16.01
C GLU A 284 -10.36 -14.98 16.90
N SER A 285 -11.17 -13.92 16.78
CA SER A 285 -12.40 -13.78 17.58
C SER A 285 -13.43 -14.87 17.25
N ARG A 286 -13.59 -15.22 15.96
CA ARG A 286 -14.50 -16.28 15.49
C ARG A 286 -14.02 -17.67 15.91
N LEU A 287 -12.72 -17.91 15.90
CA LEU A 287 -12.13 -19.18 16.36
C LEU A 287 -12.29 -19.36 17.89
N ASN A 288 -12.04 -18.32 18.68
CA ASN A 288 -12.21 -18.38 20.14
C ASN A 288 -13.68 -18.61 20.55
N THR A 289 -14.63 -18.05 19.81
CA THR A 289 -16.07 -18.25 20.03
C THR A 289 -16.53 -19.68 19.68
N SER A 290 -15.79 -20.40 18.83
CA SER A 290 -16.16 -21.73 18.31
C SER A 290 -15.50 -22.89 19.06
N THR A 291 -15.00 -22.67 20.29
CA THR A 291 -14.31 -23.71 21.07
C THR A 291 -15.25 -24.88 21.40
N LEU A 292 -15.19 -25.96 20.62
CA LEU A 292 -15.82 -27.25 20.92
C LEU A 292 -15.18 -27.84 22.19
N SER A 293 -15.89 -27.71 23.32
CA SER A 293 -15.53 -28.38 24.57
C SER A 293 -15.81 -29.89 24.44
N PHE A 294 -14.75 -30.67 24.19
CA PHE A 294 -14.82 -32.12 24.40
C PHE A 294 -14.73 -32.39 25.89
N THR A 295 -15.90 -32.57 26.52
CA THR A 295 -15.98 -33.04 27.90
C THR A 295 -15.40 -34.45 27.97
N LYS A 296 -14.25 -34.58 28.63
CA LYS A 296 -13.67 -35.88 28.97
C LYS A 296 -14.53 -36.48 30.09
N SER A 297 -15.40 -37.43 29.76
CA SER A 297 -16.14 -38.23 30.74
C SER A 297 -15.14 -39.03 31.59
N SER A 298 -14.77 -38.51 32.76
CA SER A 298 -14.07 -39.26 33.79
C SER A 298 -15.05 -40.22 34.46
N ARG A 299 -15.04 -41.49 34.05
CA ARG A 299 -15.81 -42.55 34.71
C ARG A 299 -14.92 -43.14 35.81
N GLY A 300 -15.07 -42.59 37.02
CA GLY A 300 -14.41 -43.04 38.22
C GLY A 300 -15.38 -42.97 39.39
N ASP A 301 -16.34 -43.89 39.43
CA ASP A 301 -17.25 -44.07 40.56
C ASP A 301 -16.85 -45.32 41.35
N THR A 302 -16.09 -45.09 42.41
CA THR A 302 -15.91 -46.01 43.52
C THR A 302 -17.17 -45.97 44.37
N VAL A 303 -18.05 -46.97 44.24
CA VAL A 303 -19.23 -47.10 45.11
C VAL A 303 -18.83 -47.88 46.37
N ALA A 304 -18.73 -47.16 47.49
CA ALA A 304 -18.61 -47.73 48.83
C ALA A 304 -19.97 -48.33 49.23
N LEU A 305 -19.98 -49.63 49.55
CA LEU A 305 -21.17 -50.35 50.01
C LEU A 305 -21.15 -50.44 51.55
N SER A 306 -21.92 -49.59 52.22
CA SER A 306 -22.21 -49.72 53.65
C SER A 306 -23.49 -50.54 53.85
N SER A 307 -23.41 -51.55 54.72
CA SER A 307 -24.49 -52.49 54.99
C SER A 307 -25.53 -51.90 55.95
N MET A 308 -26.82 -52.04 55.63
CA MET A 308 -27.88 -52.08 56.65
C MET A 308 -29.06 -52.92 56.14
N ALA A 309 -29.62 -53.71 57.05
CA ALA A 309 -30.37 -54.93 56.77
C ALA A 309 -31.90 -54.76 56.60
N SER A 310 -32.51 -55.84 56.10
CA SER A 310 -33.87 -56.36 56.38
C SER A 310 -35.06 -55.76 55.58
N LYS A 311 -35.60 -56.49 54.58
CA LYS A 311 -36.66 -57.54 54.70
C LYS A 311 -37.16 -58.04 53.33
N GLY A 312 -37.42 -59.35 53.22
CA GLY A 312 -38.35 -59.99 52.27
C GLY A 312 -37.80 -60.30 50.86
N ALA A 313 -37.08 -61.40 50.65
CA ALA A 313 -37.58 -62.73 50.26
C ALA A 313 -38.24 -62.78 48.86
N SER A 314 -37.51 -63.29 47.86
CA SER A 314 -37.92 -64.52 47.18
C SER A 314 -36.77 -65.14 46.39
N THR A 315 -36.71 -66.46 46.49
CA THR A 315 -35.60 -67.34 46.14
C THR A 315 -35.81 -67.93 44.75
N THR A 316 -34.79 -67.93 43.90
CA THR A 316 -34.52 -69.07 43.00
C THR A 316 -33.03 -69.25 42.84
N ARG A 317 -32.59 -70.47 43.06
CA ARG A 317 -31.22 -70.94 43.24
C ARG A 317 -30.86 -71.90 42.10
N PHE A 318 -29.55 -72.09 41.94
CA PHE A 318 -28.82 -73.17 41.24
C PHE A 318 -28.49 -72.89 39.76
N LYS A 319 -27.27 -73.15 39.26
CA LYS A 319 -26.12 -73.90 39.79
C LYS A 319 -24.82 -73.46 39.09
N SER A 320 -23.73 -73.54 39.82
CA SER A 320 -22.34 -73.38 39.39
C SER A 320 -21.82 -74.55 38.55
N SER A 321 -20.91 -74.28 37.63
CA SER A 321 -19.73 -75.13 37.41
C SER A 321 -18.65 -74.33 36.69
N GLY A 322 -17.49 -74.21 37.34
CA GLY A 322 -16.27 -73.73 36.72
C GLY A 322 -15.49 -74.84 36.03
N TRP A 323 -14.22 -74.49 35.73
CA TRP A 323 -13.17 -75.27 35.06
C TRP A 323 -13.34 -75.39 33.53
N SER A 324 -12.31 -75.37 32.71
CA SER A 324 -10.89 -74.96 32.69
C SER A 324 -10.39 -75.45 31.32
N HIS A 325 -9.47 -74.73 30.68
CA HIS A 325 -8.46 -75.22 29.72
C HIS A 325 -8.86 -76.36 28.75
N ASP A 326 -8.84 -76.08 27.43
CA ASP A 326 -7.80 -76.62 26.55
C ASP A 326 -7.99 -76.18 25.08
N GLU A 327 -6.86 -76.13 24.40
CA GLU A 327 -6.65 -75.80 22.99
C GLU A 327 -7.30 -76.84 22.07
N GLU A 328 -7.91 -76.41 20.97
CA GLU A 328 -7.89 -77.17 19.71
C GLU A 328 -8.19 -76.26 18.51
N GLU A 329 -7.22 -76.16 17.61
CA GLU A 329 -7.40 -75.65 16.25
C GLU A 329 -8.34 -76.56 15.47
N VAL A 330 -9.40 -76.00 14.86
CA VAL A 330 -9.96 -76.54 13.62
C VAL A 330 -10.34 -75.36 12.72
N GLY A 331 -9.67 -75.30 11.57
CA GLY A 331 -9.91 -74.29 10.56
C GLY A 331 -11.15 -74.55 9.70
N VAL A 332 -11.19 -73.76 8.63
CA VAL A 332 -11.94 -73.90 7.37
C VAL A 332 -12.87 -72.71 7.11
N LYS A 333 -12.36 -71.87 6.20
CA LYS A 333 -13.09 -70.94 5.33
C LYS A 333 -14.17 -71.69 4.54
N VAL A 334 -15.26 -71.01 4.20
CA VAL A 334 -15.62 -70.58 2.83
C VAL A 334 -17.09 -70.15 2.81
N ASP A 335 -17.27 -68.96 2.22
CA ASP A 335 -18.41 -68.35 1.52
C ASP A 335 -19.83 -68.95 1.61
N GLU A 336 -20.80 -68.05 1.74
CA GLU A 336 -21.75 -67.83 0.64
C GLU A 336 -22.47 -66.48 0.80
N ASP A 337 -22.20 -65.57 -0.13
CA ASP A 337 -23.12 -64.50 -0.51
C ASP A 337 -24.46 -65.12 -0.96
N VAL A 338 -25.57 -64.37 -0.81
CA VAL A 338 -26.66 -64.15 -1.79
C VAL A 338 -28.01 -63.90 -1.07
N LEU A 339 -28.82 -63.02 -1.70
CA LEU A 339 -30.21 -62.58 -1.42
C LEU A 339 -30.30 -61.25 -0.65
N ARG A 340 -30.28 -60.07 -1.28
CA ARG A 340 -31.25 -59.46 -2.23
C ARG A 340 -32.71 -59.40 -1.72
N VAL A 341 -33.16 -58.14 -1.54
CA VAL A 341 -34.45 -57.53 -1.97
C VAL A 341 -35.61 -57.48 -0.97
N SER A 342 -36.27 -56.29 -0.99
CA SER A 342 -37.52 -55.81 -0.38
C SER A 342 -37.50 -55.68 1.15
N GLU A 343 -37.75 -54.51 1.74
CA GLU A 343 -38.82 -53.53 1.44
C GLU A 343 -38.37 -52.09 1.17
#